data_AF-E6SFA3-F1
#
_entry.id   AF-E6SFA3-F1
#
_cell.length_a   1.000
_cell.length_b   1.000
_cell.length_c   1.000
_cell.angle_alpha   90.00
_cell.angle_beta   90.00
_cell.angle_gamma   90.00
#
_symmetry.space_group_name_H-M   'P 1'
#
loop_
_entity.id
_entity.type
_entity.pdbx_description
1 polymer ?
#
loop_
_entity_poly.entity_id
_entity_poly.type
_entity_poly.pdbx_seq_one_letter_code
_entity_poly.pdbx_strand_id
1 'polypeptide(L)'
;MNGTTHPLVAAYLDDLARMLGDLEPGERAELGPADAIAQAAYADRAAPPGYQRGARVPLTSRPWVPVVVALLQGLSLLLVILVVGASVGWVEESSATPAGETSVTTYGGSSLAAALAGGLAALPLWIVMALLVGISVLWRPREKVAHLLVVPVAAVLFAAGPSLGWSLAGPAGMVVAAWTVLALVVAGGGWLLYRLTISARRRASAAG
;
A
#
# COMPACT_ATOMS: atom_id res chain seq x y z
N MET A 1 21.93 25.17 -3.69
CA MET A 1 22.23 23.82 -4.23
C MET A 1 23.16 23.14 -3.23
N ASN A 2 22.62 22.39 -2.27
CA ASN A 2 23.43 21.77 -1.21
C ASN A 2 23.64 20.29 -1.57
N GLY A 3 24.72 20.01 -2.28
CA GLY A 3 25.15 18.64 -2.56
C GLY A 3 25.65 18.00 -1.27
N THR A 4 25.00 16.93 -0.84
CA THR A 4 25.47 16.06 0.24
C THR A 4 26.63 15.20 -0.29
N THR A 5 27.81 15.81 -0.45
CA THR A 5 29.03 15.09 -0.79
C THR A 5 29.47 14.27 0.43
N HIS A 6 29.51 12.95 0.28
CA HIS A 6 29.93 12.04 1.35
C HIS A 6 31.35 12.42 1.86
N PRO A 7 31.63 12.41 3.18
CA PRO A 7 32.91 12.89 3.72
C PRO A 7 34.13 12.17 3.15
N LEU A 8 34.03 10.87 2.84
CA LEU A 8 35.08 10.13 2.12
C LEU A 8 35.35 10.68 0.71
N VAL A 9 34.31 11.11 -0.01
CA VAL A 9 34.47 11.69 -1.35
C VAL A 9 35.11 13.07 -1.23
N ALA A 10 34.73 13.87 -0.24
CA ALA A 10 35.36 15.16 0.01
C ALA A 10 36.86 15.01 0.35
N ALA A 11 37.21 14.07 1.25
CA ALA A 11 38.60 13.78 1.59
C ALA A 11 39.40 13.29 0.38
N TYR A 12 38.83 12.41 -0.44
CA TYR A 12 39.48 11.94 -1.66
C TYR A 12 39.72 13.09 -2.65
N LEU A 13 38.73 13.97 -2.86
CA LEU A 13 38.85 15.11 -3.76
C LEU A 13 39.88 16.14 -3.26
N ASP A 14 39.99 16.36 -1.95
CA ASP A 14 40.99 17.24 -1.35
C ASP A 14 42.41 16.68 -1.53
N ASP A 15 42.59 15.37 -1.36
CA ASP A 15 43.88 14.70 -1.58
C ASP A 15 44.29 14.75 -3.05
N LEU A 16 43.32 14.56 -3.96
CA LEU A 16 43.51 14.69 -5.40
C LEU A 16 43.88 16.14 -5.78
N ALA A 17 43.24 17.13 -5.15
CA ALA A 17 43.59 18.53 -5.35
C ALA A 17 45.00 18.88 -4.84
N ARG A 18 45.45 18.28 -3.72
CA ARG A 18 46.85 18.40 -3.27
C ARG A 18 47.82 17.78 -4.26
N MET A 19 47.58 16.53 -4.68
CA MET A 19 48.45 15.84 -5.65
C MET A 19 48.55 16.59 -6.98
N LEU A 20 47.45 17.18 -7.44
CA LEU A 20 47.43 18.01 -8.65
C LEU A 20 48.05 19.40 -8.46
N GLY A 21 48.10 19.90 -7.21
CA GLY A 21 48.69 21.19 -6.87
C GLY A 21 50.20 21.22 -7.04
N ASP A 22 50.86 20.08 -6.82
CA ASP A 22 52.31 19.91 -6.89
C ASP A 22 52.85 19.74 -8.33
N LEU A 23 51.97 19.55 -9.33
CA LEU A 23 52.37 19.45 -10.74
C LEU A 23 52.75 20.82 -11.31
N GLU A 24 53.79 20.87 -12.13
CA GLU A 24 54.18 22.13 -12.79
C GLU A 24 53.06 22.63 -13.72
N PRO A 25 52.91 23.95 -13.91
CA PRO A 25 51.86 24.51 -14.77
C PRO A 25 51.87 23.98 -16.21
N GLY A 26 53.06 23.62 -16.72
CA GLY A 26 53.22 23.00 -18.04
C GLY A 26 52.60 21.60 -18.11
N GLU A 27 52.86 20.75 -17.10
CA GLU A 27 52.32 19.38 -17.02
C GLU A 27 50.79 19.38 -16.84
N ARG A 28 50.24 20.37 -16.13
CA ARG A 28 48.78 20.55 -16.01
C ARG A 28 48.12 20.96 -17.33
N ALA A 29 48.82 21.71 -18.17
CA ALA A 29 48.32 22.09 -19.50
C ALA A 29 48.31 20.88 -20.46
N GLU A 30 49.24 19.95 -20.31
CA GLU A 30 49.32 18.72 -21.12
C GLU A 30 48.19 17.72 -20.81
N LEU A 31 47.71 17.68 -19.56
CA LEU A 31 46.60 16.80 -19.16
C LEU A 31 45.26 17.19 -19.82
N GLY A 32 45.06 18.45 -20.20
CA GLY A 32 43.81 18.92 -20.81
C GLY A 32 42.63 19.01 -19.82
N PRO A 33 41.41 19.36 -20.30
CA PRO A 33 40.25 19.49 -19.43
C PRO A 33 39.86 18.15 -18.80
N ALA A 34 39.50 18.16 -17.51
CA ALA A 34 39.18 16.96 -16.74
C ALA A 34 38.09 16.08 -17.38
N ASP A 35 37.11 16.71 -18.03
CA ASP A 35 36.05 16.01 -18.76
C ASP A 35 36.60 15.18 -19.94
N ALA A 36 37.62 15.68 -20.64
CA ALA A 36 38.26 14.96 -21.74
C ALA A 36 39.08 13.77 -21.24
N ILE A 37 39.78 13.92 -20.12
CA ILE A 37 40.52 12.81 -19.47
C ILE A 37 39.54 11.74 -18.97
N ALA A 38 38.46 12.15 -18.31
CA ALA A 38 37.42 11.22 -17.87
C ALA A 38 36.81 10.49 -19.07
N GLN A 39 36.45 11.22 -20.12
CA GLN A 39 35.88 10.64 -21.33
C GLN A 39 36.85 9.68 -22.03
N ALA A 40 38.15 10.00 -22.10
CA ALA A 40 39.18 9.12 -22.65
C ALA A 40 39.39 7.86 -21.77
N ALA A 41 39.46 8.04 -20.44
CA ALA A 41 39.60 6.93 -19.50
C ALA A 41 38.36 5.99 -19.51
N TYR A 42 37.19 6.52 -19.85
CA TYR A 42 35.97 5.72 -20.03
C TYR A 42 35.77 5.21 -21.46
N ALA A 43 36.39 5.84 -22.47
CA ALA A 43 36.34 5.39 -23.87
C ALA A 43 37.06 4.04 -24.03
N ASP A 44 38.22 3.88 -23.40
CA ASP A 44 38.97 2.61 -23.39
C ASP A 44 38.35 1.58 -22.44
N ARG A 45 37.57 2.02 -21.45
CA ARG A 45 36.70 1.16 -20.63
C ARG A 45 35.30 1.05 -21.23
N ALA A 46 35.18 0.92 -22.55
CA ALA A 46 33.99 0.32 -23.14
C ALA A 46 33.69 -0.94 -22.33
N ALA A 47 32.54 -0.97 -21.64
CA ALA A 47 32.18 -2.09 -20.78
C ALA A 47 32.36 -3.37 -21.61
N PRO A 48 33.09 -4.39 -21.10
CA PRO A 48 33.40 -5.57 -21.89
C PRO A 48 32.13 -6.02 -22.60
N PRO A 49 32.14 -6.30 -23.91
CA PRO A 49 30.93 -6.75 -24.61
C PRO A 49 30.37 -7.97 -23.87
N GLY A 50 29.24 -7.78 -23.19
CA GLY A 50 28.63 -8.78 -22.28
C GLY A 50 28.52 -8.35 -20.79
N TYR A 51 29.18 -7.27 -20.36
CA TYR A 51 28.98 -6.68 -19.03
C TYR A 51 27.70 -5.84 -19.02
N GLN A 52 26.55 -6.51 -19.17
CA GLN A 52 25.28 -5.89 -18.80
C GLN A 52 25.39 -5.61 -17.31
N ARG A 53 25.50 -4.32 -16.92
CA ARG A 53 25.25 -3.90 -15.54
C ARG A 53 23.93 -4.54 -15.16
N GLY A 54 23.97 -5.57 -14.33
CA GLY A 54 22.75 -6.27 -13.89
C GLY A 54 21.79 -5.20 -13.44
N ALA A 55 20.68 -5.04 -14.17
CA ALA A 55 19.71 -4.01 -13.87
C ALA A 55 19.32 -4.21 -12.41
N ARG A 56 19.62 -3.22 -11.56
CA ARG A 56 19.36 -3.36 -10.12
C ARG A 56 17.88 -3.70 -9.99
N VAL A 57 17.58 -4.89 -9.45
CA VAL A 57 16.21 -5.33 -9.26
C VAL A 57 15.52 -4.28 -8.37
N PRO A 58 14.46 -3.61 -8.85
CA PRO A 58 13.81 -2.56 -8.09
C PRO A 58 13.34 -3.13 -6.75
N LEU A 59 13.45 -2.34 -5.66
CA LEU A 59 13.00 -2.76 -4.32
C LEU A 59 11.54 -3.24 -4.31
N THR A 60 10.72 -2.69 -5.20
CA THR A 60 9.30 -2.99 -5.40
C THR A 60 9.02 -4.35 -6.05
N SER A 61 10.08 -5.04 -6.50
CA SER A 61 10.02 -6.37 -7.13
C SER A 61 10.49 -7.49 -6.20
N ARG A 62 10.79 -7.18 -4.92
CA ARG A 62 11.26 -8.17 -3.95
C ARG A 62 10.13 -9.14 -3.54
N PRO A 63 10.45 -10.42 -3.22
CA PRO A 63 9.45 -11.45 -2.92
C PRO A 63 8.66 -11.21 -1.63
N TRP A 64 9.13 -10.31 -0.75
CA TRP A 64 8.41 -9.94 0.48
C TRP A 64 7.30 -8.91 0.23
N VAL A 65 7.36 -8.15 -0.87
CA VAL A 65 6.41 -7.06 -1.16
C VAL A 65 4.95 -7.55 -1.22
N PRO A 66 4.63 -8.69 -1.87
CA PRO A 66 3.26 -9.22 -1.88
C PRO A 66 2.73 -9.60 -0.50
N VAL A 67 3.61 -10.03 0.42
CA VAL A 67 3.23 -10.40 1.80
C VAL A 67 2.90 -9.14 2.59
N VAL A 68 3.74 -8.11 2.49
CA VAL A 68 3.49 -6.82 3.16
C VAL A 68 2.20 -6.18 2.65
N VAL A 69 1.93 -6.19 1.35
CA VAL A 69 0.67 -5.68 0.79
C VAL A 69 -0.54 -6.46 1.32
N ALA A 70 -0.46 -7.79 1.40
CA ALA A 70 -1.53 -8.61 1.96
C ALA A 70 -1.78 -8.32 3.45
N LEU A 71 -0.71 -8.14 4.24
CA LEU A 71 -0.82 -7.79 5.66
C LEU A 71 -1.44 -6.40 5.86
N LEU A 72 -0.97 -5.39 5.13
CA LEU A 72 -1.53 -4.04 5.18
C LEU A 72 -3.02 -4.03 4.81
N GLN A 73 -3.39 -4.77 3.77
CA GLN A 73 -4.79 -4.87 3.35
C GLN A 73 -5.65 -5.63 4.37
N GLY A 74 -5.15 -6.74 4.92
CA GLY A 74 -5.83 -7.49 5.96
C GLY A 74 -6.07 -6.66 7.22
N LEU A 75 -5.05 -5.90 7.65
CA LEU A 75 -5.16 -4.96 8.79
C LEU A 75 -6.14 -3.82 8.50
N SER A 76 -6.12 -3.26 7.28
CA SER A 76 -7.05 -2.22 6.85
C SER A 76 -8.50 -2.73 6.91
N LEU A 77 -8.77 -3.93 6.39
CA LEU A 77 -10.09 -4.57 6.46
C LEU A 77 -10.51 -4.88 7.89
N LEU A 78 -9.61 -5.42 8.71
CA LEU A 78 -9.87 -5.69 10.13
C LEU A 78 -10.27 -4.41 10.86
N LEU A 79 -9.59 -3.31 10.59
CA LEU A 79 -9.87 -2.02 11.21
C LEU A 79 -11.26 -1.50 10.81
N VAL A 80 -11.62 -1.59 9.52
CA VAL A 80 -12.99 -1.27 9.06
C VAL A 80 -14.02 -2.14 9.80
N ILE A 81 -13.81 -3.45 9.88
CA ILE A 81 -14.73 -4.38 10.55
C ILE A 81 -14.88 -4.04 12.04
N LEU A 82 -13.77 -3.75 12.74
CA LEU A 82 -13.80 -3.42 14.17
C LEU A 82 -14.51 -2.09 14.43
N VAL A 83 -14.21 -1.04 13.66
CA VAL A 83 -14.82 0.28 13.86
C VAL A 83 -16.30 0.26 13.51
N VAL A 84 -16.68 -0.36 12.38
CA VAL A 84 -18.09 -0.50 12.01
C VAL A 84 -18.81 -1.39 13.02
N GLY A 85 -18.26 -2.55 13.33
CA GLY A 85 -18.86 -3.50 14.28
C GLY A 85 -19.06 -2.92 15.68
N ALA A 86 -18.12 -2.09 16.15
CA ALA A 86 -18.25 -1.40 17.44
C ALA A 86 -19.25 -0.23 17.42
N SER A 87 -19.57 0.31 16.25
CA SER A 87 -20.46 1.47 16.10
C SER A 87 -21.94 1.08 15.89
N VAL A 88 -22.21 -0.18 15.51
CA VAL A 88 -23.58 -0.66 15.32
C VAL A 88 -24.11 -1.20 16.64
N GLY A 89 -24.82 -0.33 17.38
CA GLY A 89 -25.63 -0.69 18.54
C GLY A 89 -27.11 -0.47 18.25
N TRP A 90 -27.98 -1.32 18.81
CA TRP A 90 -29.42 -1.09 18.82
C TRP A 90 -29.82 -0.53 20.18
N VAL A 91 -30.84 0.34 20.18
CA VAL A 91 -31.49 0.78 21.42
C VAL A 91 -32.84 0.09 21.46
N GLU A 92 -33.04 -0.75 22.47
CA GLU A 92 -34.33 -1.37 22.74
C GLU A 92 -35.03 -0.53 23.81
N GLU A 93 -36.05 0.23 23.40
CA GLU A 93 -36.86 1.02 24.33
C GLU A 93 -38.06 0.18 24.74
N SER A 94 -38.02 -0.33 25.97
CA SER A 94 -39.15 -1.02 26.58
C SER A 94 -39.97 -0.03 27.40
N SER A 95 -41.26 0.08 27.09
CA SER A 95 -42.20 0.95 27.80
C SER A 95 -43.32 0.12 28.40
N ALA A 96 -43.44 0.14 29.72
CA ALA A 96 -44.51 -0.54 30.44
C ALA A 96 -45.74 0.39 30.52
N THR A 97 -46.86 -0.06 29.96
CA THR A 97 -48.16 0.62 30.09
C THR A 97 -49.12 -0.22 30.93
N PRO A 98 -50.18 0.37 31.52
CA PRO A 98 -51.20 -0.41 32.23
C PRO A 98 -51.89 -1.50 31.38
N ALA A 99 -51.82 -1.37 30.04
CA ALA A 99 -52.35 -2.34 29.08
C ALA A 99 -51.36 -3.46 28.71
N GLY A 100 -50.11 -3.40 29.18
CA GLY A 100 -49.05 -4.34 28.85
C GLY A 100 -47.72 -3.66 28.54
N GLU A 101 -46.68 -4.47 28.34
CA GLU A 101 -45.35 -4.00 27.94
C GLU A 101 -45.28 -3.87 26.42
N THR A 102 -44.88 -2.69 25.95
CA THR A 102 -44.59 -2.42 24.54
C THR A 102 -43.08 -2.21 24.38
N SER A 103 -42.40 -3.14 23.72
CA SER A 103 -41.01 -2.96 23.29
C SER A 103 -40.98 -2.35 21.89
N VAL A 104 -40.28 -1.22 21.74
CA VAL A 104 -39.98 -0.60 20.45
C VAL A 104 -38.48 -0.69 20.24
N THR A 105 -38.06 -1.51 19.27
CA THR A 105 -36.67 -1.59 18.86
C THR A 105 -36.36 -0.52 17.82
N THR A 106 -35.53 0.46 18.18
CA THR A 106 -35.15 1.54 17.27
C THR A 106 -33.71 1.37 16.81
N TYR A 107 -33.51 1.46 15.50
CA TYR A 107 -32.17 1.50 14.91
C TYR A 107 -31.56 2.91 15.10
N GLY A 108 -30.79 3.09 16.19
CA GLY A 108 -30.25 4.39 16.59
C GLY A 108 -28.91 4.79 15.95
N GLY A 109 -28.24 3.87 15.24
CA GLY A 109 -26.93 4.11 14.65
C GLY A 109 -26.98 4.59 13.19
N SER A 110 -26.06 5.48 12.80
CA SER A 110 -25.82 5.76 11.38
C SER A 110 -24.77 4.80 10.83
N SER A 111 -25.22 3.75 10.13
CA SER A 111 -24.36 2.81 9.40
C SER A 111 -23.39 3.52 8.46
N LEU A 112 -23.82 4.62 7.85
CA LEU A 112 -22.99 5.47 7.00
C LEU A 112 -21.88 6.15 7.81
N ALA A 113 -22.21 6.75 8.96
CA ALA A 113 -21.20 7.40 9.81
C ALA A 113 -20.17 6.38 10.33
N ALA A 114 -20.63 5.19 10.73
CA ALA A 114 -19.76 4.08 11.15
C ALA A 114 -18.81 3.63 10.04
N ALA A 115 -19.33 3.46 8.81
CA ALA A 115 -18.52 3.08 7.66
C ALA A 115 -17.52 4.17 7.25
N LEU A 116 -17.91 5.44 7.32
CA LEU A 116 -17.00 6.56 7.08
C LEU A 116 -15.89 6.62 8.14
N ALA A 117 -16.23 6.44 9.42
CA ALA A 117 -15.24 6.37 10.49
C ALA A 117 -14.28 5.20 10.29
N GLY A 118 -14.79 4.01 9.95
CA GLY A 118 -13.95 2.84 9.65
C GLY A 118 -13.04 3.07 8.43
N GLY A 119 -13.56 3.67 7.37
CA GLY A 119 -12.80 4.02 6.17
C GLY A 119 -11.70 5.05 6.46
N LEU A 120 -12.01 6.12 7.21
CA LEU A 120 -11.05 7.15 7.62
C LEU A 120 -9.95 6.56 8.51
N ALA A 121 -10.31 5.68 9.43
CA ALA A 121 -9.33 5.06 10.31
C ALA A 121 -8.43 4.05 9.57
N ALA A 122 -8.93 3.43 8.49
CA ALA A 122 -8.18 2.51 7.63
C ALA A 122 -7.33 3.22 6.54
N LEU A 123 -7.56 4.52 6.33
CA LEU A 123 -6.98 5.34 5.27
C LEU A 123 -5.43 5.38 5.29
N PRO A 124 -4.75 5.53 6.43
CA PRO A 124 -3.29 5.54 6.47
C PRO A 124 -2.67 4.23 5.94
N LEU A 125 -3.22 3.08 6.33
CA LEU A 125 -2.78 1.76 5.86
C LEU A 125 -3.08 1.58 4.38
N TRP A 126 -4.26 2.03 3.93
CA TRP A 126 -4.67 1.96 2.54
C TRP A 126 -3.77 2.79 1.61
N ILE A 127 -3.37 4.00 2.01
CA ILE A 127 -2.44 4.84 1.22
C ILE A 127 -1.09 4.14 1.04
N VAL A 128 -0.50 3.63 2.13
CA VAL A 128 0.80 2.94 2.06
C VAL A 128 0.70 1.73 1.14
N MET A 129 -0.37 0.95 1.26
CA MET A 129 -0.64 -0.16 0.36
C MET A 129 -0.81 0.31 -1.10
N ALA A 130 -1.61 1.33 -1.35
CA ALA A 130 -1.89 1.86 -2.68
C ALA A 130 -0.62 2.33 -3.39
N LEU A 131 0.28 3.00 -2.66
CA LEU A 131 1.59 3.40 -3.16
C LEU A 131 2.43 2.18 -3.55
N LEU A 132 2.57 1.18 -2.65
CA LEU A 132 3.33 -0.05 -2.92
C LEU A 132 2.81 -0.81 -4.13
N VAL A 133 1.49 -0.95 -4.26
CA VAL A 133 0.83 -1.61 -5.39
C VAL A 133 0.99 -0.80 -6.67
N GLY A 134 0.85 0.53 -6.59
CA GLY A 134 0.94 1.45 -7.71
C GLY A 134 2.31 1.41 -8.38
N ILE A 135 3.39 1.51 -7.59
CA ILE A 135 4.78 1.57 -8.08
C ILE A 135 5.35 0.19 -8.48
N SER A 136 4.74 -0.91 -8.03
CA SER A 136 5.28 -2.24 -8.30
C SER A 136 4.90 -2.74 -9.68
N VAL A 137 5.85 -3.41 -10.33
CA VAL A 137 5.66 -4.11 -11.61
C VAL A 137 5.14 -5.54 -11.42
N LEU A 138 5.05 -6.01 -10.17
CA LEU A 138 4.61 -7.38 -9.86
C LEU A 138 3.14 -7.63 -10.14
N TRP A 139 2.33 -6.60 -10.35
CA TRP A 139 0.89 -6.70 -10.56
C TRP A 139 0.45 -6.15 -11.91
N ARG A 140 -0.47 -6.87 -12.56
CA ARG A 140 -1.14 -6.39 -13.77
C ARG A 140 -2.09 -5.23 -13.43
N PRO A 141 -2.42 -4.35 -14.38
CA PRO A 141 -3.33 -3.22 -14.12
C PRO A 141 -4.64 -3.62 -13.45
N ARG A 142 -5.27 -4.72 -13.88
CA ARG A 142 -6.52 -5.24 -13.28
C ARG A 142 -6.35 -5.67 -11.82
N GLU A 143 -5.20 -6.25 -11.47
CA GLU A 143 -4.89 -6.70 -10.11
C GLU A 143 -4.62 -5.50 -9.19
N LYS A 144 -3.99 -4.44 -9.72
CA LYS A 144 -3.82 -3.17 -8.99
C LYS A 144 -5.17 -2.56 -8.64
N VAL A 145 -6.07 -2.48 -9.62
CA VAL A 145 -7.44 -1.99 -9.40
C VAL A 145 -8.16 -2.85 -8.36
N ALA A 146 -8.03 -4.18 -8.42
CA ALA A 146 -8.62 -5.06 -7.43
C ALA A 146 -8.12 -4.75 -5.99
N HIS A 147 -6.81 -4.60 -5.78
CA HIS A 147 -6.26 -4.21 -4.48
C HIS A 147 -6.80 -2.86 -4.00
N LEU A 148 -6.83 -1.86 -4.89
CA LEU A 148 -7.28 -0.51 -4.57
C LEU A 148 -8.77 -0.46 -4.20
N LEU A 149 -9.61 -1.28 -4.84
CA LEU A 149 -11.06 -1.27 -4.64
C LEU A 149 -11.55 -2.08 -3.44
N VAL A 150 -10.80 -3.07 -2.95
CA VAL A 150 -11.30 -3.99 -1.91
C VAL A 150 -11.73 -3.28 -0.62
N VAL A 151 -10.92 -2.36 -0.09
CA VAL A 151 -11.27 -1.61 1.15
C VAL A 151 -12.46 -0.67 0.95
N PRO A 152 -12.50 0.21 -0.07
CA PRO A 152 -13.65 1.10 -0.25
C PRO A 152 -14.94 0.32 -0.58
N VAL A 153 -14.86 -0.76 -1.36
CA VAL A 153 -16.02 -1.63 -1.62
C VAL A 153 -16.48 -2.30 -0.32
N ALA A 154 -15.57 -2.81 0.51
CA ALA A 154 -15.94 -3.36 1.82
C ALA A 154 -16.62 -2.32 2.72
N ALA A 155 -16.09 -1.09 2.79
CA ALA A 155 -16.70 -0.01 3.57
C ALA A 155 -18.12 0.33 3.07
N VAL A 156 -18.32 0.41 1.75
CA VAL A 156 -19.64 0.64 1.16
C VAL A 156 -20.60 -0.51 1.45
N LEU A 157 -20.15 -1.76 1.34
CA LEU A 157 -20.98 -2.93 1.67
C LEU A 157 -21.40 -2.91 3.14
N PHE A 158 -20.50 -2.53 4.05
CA PHE A 158 -20.81 -2.39 5.47
C PHE A 158 -21.75 -1.21 5.78
N ALA A 159 -21.69 -0.12 5.01
CA ALA A 159 -22.61 1.01 5.13
C ALA A 159 -24.02 0.65 4.64
N ALA A 160 -24.10 0.07 3.44
CA ALA A 160 -25.36 -0.13 2.73
C ALA A 160 -26.07 -1.43 3.13
N GLY A 161 -25.32 -2.50 3.38
CA GLY A 161 -25.88 -3.85 3.58
C GLY A 161 -26.88 -3.92 4.74
N PRO A 162 -26.50 -3.60 5.99
CA PRO A 162 -27.42 -3.62 7.12
C PRO A 162 -28.64 -2.73 6.91
N SER A 163 -28.45 -1.53 6.34
CA SER A 163 -29.51 -0.57 6.06
C SER A 163 -30.54 -1.10 5.05
N LEU A 164 -30.06 -1.77 4.00
CA LEU A 164 -30.92 -2.45 3.02
C LEU A 164 -31.62 -3.67 3.62
N GLY A 165 -30.93 -4.43 4.48
CA GLY A 165 -31.55 -5.54 5.21
C GLY A 165 -32.69 -5.08 6.10
N TRP A 166 -32.49 -3.97 6.81
CA TRP A 166 -33.50 -3.35 7.67
C TRP A 166 -34.72 -2.89 6.86
N SER A 167 -34.52 -2.19 5.74
CA SER A 167 -35.64 -1.67 4.94
C SER A 167 -36.49 -2.77 4.29
N LEU A 168 -35.91 -3.96 4.04
CA LEU A 168 -36.60 -5.07 3.39
C LEU A 168 -37.33 -6.00 4.38
N ALA A 169 -36.72 -6.31 5.53
CA ALA A 169 -37.26 -7.31 6.46
C ALA A 169 -37.03 -6.95 7.95
N GLY A 170 -36.89 -5.66 8.26
CA GLY A 170 -36.75 -5.16 9.63
C GLY A 170 -35.53 -5.75 10.36
N PRO A 171 -35.64 -6.04 11.67
CA PRO A 171 -34.52 -6.53 12.47
C PRO A 171 -33.86 -7.81 11.92
N ALA A 172 -34.66 -8.78 11.48
CA ALA A 172 -34.14 -10.04 10.96
C ALA A 172 -33.36 -9.84 9.65
N GLY A 173 -33.88 -9.02 8.73
CA GLY A 173 -33.23 -8.72 7.46
C GLY A 173 -31.87 -8.05 7.63
N MET A 174 -31.77 -7.13 8.59
CA MET A 174 -30.54 -6.45 8.94
C MET A 174 -29.47 -7.40 9.48
N VAL A 175 -29.83 -8.32 10.39
CA VAL A 175 -28.90 -9.32 10.93
C VAL A 175 -28.38 -10.22 9.81
N VAL A 176 -29.27 -10.74 8.97
CA VAL A 176 -28.89 -11.58 7.82
C VAL A 176 -27.98 -10.82 6.85
N ALA A 177 -28.32 -9.57 6.53
CA ALA A 177 -27.51 -8.74 5.64
C ALA A 177 -26.12 -8.45 6.24
N ALA A 178 -26.03 -8.14 7.53
CA ALA A 178 -24.76 -7.88 8.21
C ALA A 178 -23.84 -9.12 8.20
N TRP A 179 -24.37 -10.29 8.53
CA TRP A 179 -23.61 -11.56 8.46
C TRP A 179 -23.19 -11.89 7.03
N THR A 180 -24.06 -11.63 6.05
CA THR A 180 -23.75 -11.86 4.63
C THR A 180 -22.62 -10.95 4.16
N VAL A 181 -22.66 -9.65 4.50
CA VAL A 181 -21.59 -8.70 4.19
C VAL A 181 -20.28 -9.11 4.88
N LEU A 182 -20.33 -9.47 6.16
CA LEU A 182 -19.16 -9.93 6.89
C LEU A 182 -18.54 -11.17 6.22
N ALA A 183 -19.35 -12.18 5.91
CA ALA A 183 -18.89 -13.39 5.23
C ALA A 183 -18.30 -13.06 3.84
N LEU A 184 -18.95 -12.18 3.08
CA LEU A 184 -18.49 -11.76 1.75
C LEU A 184 -17.15 -11.01 1.82
N VAL A 185 -16.98 -10.08 2.78
CA VAL A 185 -15.74 -9.32 2.93
C VAL A 185 -14.62 -10.23 3.43
N VAL A 186 -14.87 -11.09 4.43
CA VAL A 186 -13.85 -11.96 5.00
C VAL A 186 -13.45 -13.07 4.01
N ALA A 187 -14.42 -13.84 3.50
CA ALA A 187 -14.14 -14.94 2.60
C ALA A 187 -13.76 -14.45 1.20
N GLY A 188 -14.52 -13.51 0.64
CA GLY A 188 -14.25 -12.96 -0.69
C GLY A 188 -12.99 -12.11 -0.73
N GLY A 189 -12.80 -11.22 0.25
CA GLY A 189 -11.58 -10.43 0.39
C GLY A 189 -10.36 -11.29 0.68
N GLY A 190 -10.47 -12.27 1.58
CA GLY A 190 -9.40 -13.22 1.91
C GLY A 190 -9.00 -14.09 0.72
N TRP A 191 -9.96 -14.65 -0.01
CA TRP A 191 -9.70 -15.44 -1.21
C TRP A 191 -9.03 -14.62 -2.31
N LEU A 192 -9.54 -13.41 -2.56
CA LEU A 192 -8.95 -12.49 -3.55
C LEU A 192 -7.51 -12.13 -3.17
N LEU A 193 -7.26 -11.78 -1.91
CA LEU A 193 -5.91 -11.48 -1.41
C LEU A 193 -4.97 -12.67 -1.58
N TYR A 194 -5.39 -13.85 -1.17
CA TYR A 194 -4.62 -15.09 -1.35
C TYR A 194 -4.23 -15.30 -2.81
N ARG A 195 -5.19 -15.19 -3.74
CA ARG A 195 -4.94 -15.42 -5.17
C ARG A 195 -3.98 -14.37 -5.76
N LEU A 196 -4.15 -13.10 -5.39
CA LEU A 196 -3.29 -12.01 -5.85
C LEU A 196 -1.86 -12.13 -5.32
N THR A 197 -1.70 -12.49 -4.04
CA THR A 197 -0.40 -12.69 -3.42
C THR A 197 0.36 -13.87 -4.03
N ILE A 198 -0.30 -15.00 -4.29
CA ILE A 198 0.34 -16.15 -4.96
C ILE A 198 0.78 -15.78 -6.38
N SER A 199 -0.07 -15.07 -7.13
CA SER A 199 0.23 -14.66 -8.50
C SER A 199 1.46 -13.74 -8.55
N ALA A 200 1.54 -12.79 -7.62
CA ALA A 200 2.69 -11.89 -7.49
C ALA A 200 3.95 -12.62 -7.03
N ARG A 201 3.88 -13.56 -6.08
CA ARG A 201 5.03 -14.36 -5.64
C ARG A 201 5.61 -15.19 -6.78
N ARG A 202 4.77 -15.85 -7.58
CA ARG A 202 5.22 -16.63 -8.75
C ARG A 202 5.99 -15.76 -9.76
N ARG A 203 5.53 -14.53 -10.00
CA ARG A 203 6.21 -13.57 -10.88
C ARG A 203 7.51 -13.06 -10.30
N ALA A 204 7.55 -12.78 -8.99
CA ALA A 204 8.78 -12.37 -8.31
C ALA A 204 9.87 -13.47 -8.37
N SER A 205 9.47 -14.74 -8.19
CA SER A 205 10.38 -15.89 -8.29
C SER A 205 10.88 -16.17 -9.71
N ALA A 206 10.17 -15.73 -10.76
CA ALA A 206 10.62 -15.89 -12.14
C ALA A 206 11.58 -14.78 -12.59
N ALA A 207 11.69 -13.70 -11.82
CA ALA A 207 12.49 -12.51 -12.16
C ALA A 207 13.84 -12.45 -11.43
N GLY A 208 14.11 -13.36 -10.49
CA GLY A 208 15.37 -13.45 -9.74
C GLY A 208 16.03 -14.78 -9.99
#